data_AF-A0A949B8I9-F1
#
_entry.id   AF-A0A949B8I9-F1
#
_cell.length_a   1.000
_cell.length_b   1.000
_cell.length_c   1.000
_cell.angle_alpha   90.00
_cell.angle_beta   90.00
_cell.angle_gamma   90.00
#
_symmetry.space_group_name_H-M   'P 1'
#
loop_
_entity.id
_entity.type
_entity.pdbx_description
1 polymer ?
#
loop_
_entity_poly.entity_id
_entity_poly.type
_entity_poly.pdbx_seq_one_letter_code
_entity_poly.pdbx_strand_id
1 'polypeptide(L)'
;EEENILGQFAHEPSIRDVQEAAIDYAEVHPDKIKKWREDARRKALLPDVSLGLDRYVIDLYHWDAGQNPDVLQKGDDVVSWDVTMSWDLGDLIWSSDQTSIDTRSRLMVQLRDDILDEITRTYFERRRLQIESRLSPSHELKDSIGQELRIQELTADLDALTGGYFSQQLAQGE
;
A
#
# COMPACT_ATOMS: atom_id res chain seq x y z
N GLU A 1 26.02 35.95 9.64
CA GLU A 1 25.11 36.35 8.54
C GLU A 1 24.37 35.15 7.97
N GLU A 2 25.06 34.06 7.60
CA GLU A 2 24.42 32.80 7.15
C GLU A 2 23.35 32.27 8.12
N GLU A 3 23.66 32.22 9.43
CA GLU A 3 22.75 31.72 10.47
C GLU A 3 21.47 32.58 10.61
N ASN A 4 21.56 33.87 10.29
CA ASN A 4 20.42 34.81 10.32
C ASN A 4 19.49 34.57 9.12
N ILE A 5 20.06 34.26 7.95
CA ILE A 5 19.28 33.93 6.74
C ILE A 5 18.61 32.56 6.88
N LEU A 6 19.31 31.56 7.41
CA LEU A 6 18.72 30.24 7.66
C LEU A 6 17.64 30.29 8.74
N GLY A 7 17.80 31.13 9.76
CA GLY A 7 16.80 31.35 10.80
C GLY A 7 15.48 31.92 10.29
N GLN A 8 15.48 32.64 9.15
CA GLN A 8 14.24 33.14 8.53
C GLN A 8 13.34 32.03 7.99
N PHE A 9 13.85 30.81 7.83
CA PHE A 9 13.07 29.67 7.34
C PHE A 9 12.79 28.63 8.43
N ALA A 10 13.01 28.98 9.70
CA ALA A 10 12.81 28.07 10.83
C ALA A 10 11.33 27.72 11.07
N HIS A 11 10.40 28.53 10.54
CA HIS A 11 8.95 28.28 10.58
C HIS A 11 8.49 27.27 9.51
N GLU A 12 9.32 26.93 8.53
CA GLU A 12 8.99 25.92 7.52
C GLU A 12 9.27 24.50 8.08
N PRO A 13 8.48 23.48 7.69
CA PRO A 13 8.72 22.11 8.12
C PRO A 13 10.09 21.62 7.65
N SER A 14 10.75 20.81 8.47
CA SER A 14 12.07 20.27 8.11
C SER A 14 11.93 19.24 7.01
N ILE A 15 13.00 19.01 6.23
CA ILE A 15 13.02 17.96 5.20
C ILE A 15 12.61 16.59 5.75
N ARG A 16 12.96 16.28 7.00
CA ARG A 16 12.59 15.00 7.64
C ARG A 16 11.08 14.89 7.85
N ASP A 17 10.44 15.97 8.26
CA ASP A 17 8.98 15.99 8.47
C ASP A 17 8.22 15.85 7.15
N VAL A 18 8.73 16.48 6.09
CA VAL A 18 8.17 16.38 4.73
C VAL A 18 8.35 14.97 4.17
N GLN A 19 9.53 14.36 4.35
CA GLN A 19 9.80 12.98 3.94
C GLN A 19 8.88 11.98 4.67
N GLU A 20 8.70 12.13 5.98
CA GLU A 20 7.81 11.26 6.77
C GLU A 20 6.36 11.38 6.28
N ALA A 21 5.86 12.60 6.10
CA ALA A 21 4.51 12.84 5.60
C ALA A 21 4.28 12.21 4.22
N ALA A 22 5.29 12.20 3.36
CA ALA A 22 5.20 11.54 2.05
C ALA A 22 5.25 10.02 2.13
N ILE A 23 6.08 9.44 3.01
CA ILE A 23 6.11 7.99 3.25
C ILE A 23 4.74 7.51 3.72
N ASP A 24 4.11 8.26 4.61
CA ASP A 24 2.77 7.98 5.12
C ASP A 24 1.71 8.14 4.03
N TYR A 25 1.72 9.25 3.30
CA TYR A 25 0.75 9.53 2.23
C TYR A 25 0.81 8.50 1.09
N ALA A 26 2.01 8.10 0.66
CA ALA A 26 2.20 7.09 -0.37
C ALA A 26 2.05 5.65 0.16
N GLU A 27 1.84 5.48 1.47
CA GLU A 27 1.74 4.21 2.18
C GLU A 27 2.90 3.24 1.91
N VAL A 28 4.13 3.77 1.78
CA VAL A 28 5.36 3.00 1.45
C VAL A 28 6.21 2.65 2.69
N HIS A 29 5.61 2.71 3.87
CA HIS A 29 6.31 2.47 5.13
C HIS A 29 6.91 1.05 5.21
N PRO A 30 8.17 0.86 5.65
CA PRO A 30 8.81 -0.46 5.78
C PRO A 30 8.02 -1.48 6.61
N ASP A 31 7.25 -1.00 7.59
CA ASP A 31 6.47 -1.87 8.48
C ASP A 31 5.38 -2.65 7.76
N LYS A 32 4.87 -2.15 6.62
CA LYS A 32 3.92 -2.92 5.79
C LYS A 32 4.55 -4.21 5.28
N ILE A 33 5.80 -4.16 4.83
CA ILE A 33 6.53 -5.33 4.33
C ILE A 33 6.74 -6.34 5.47
N LYS A 34 7.10 -5.85 6.66
CA LYS A 34 7.25 -6.69 7.85
C LYS A 34 5.93 -7.38 8.22
N LYS A 35 4.83 -6.63 8.22
CA LYS A 35 3.49 -7.15 8.51
C LYS A 35 3.06 -8.21 7.51
N TRP A 36 3.27 -8.01 6.20
CA TRP A 36 2.98 -9.04 5.20
C TRP A 36 3.74 -10.34 5.43
N ARG A 37 5.02 -10.25 5.83
CA ARG A 37 5.82 -11.43 6.18
C ARG A 37 5.31 -12.13 7.44
N GLU A 38 4.85 -11.37 8.44
CA GLU A 38 4.26 -11.94 9.65
C GLU A 38 2.89 -12.59 9.38
N ASP A 39 2.02 -11.94 8.61
CA ASP A 39 0.70 -12.44 8.26
C ASP A 39 0.78 -13.71 7.40
N ALA A 40 1.72 -13.77 6.45
CA ALA A 40 1.99 -14.97 5.65
C ALA A 40 2.41 -16.16 6.53
N ARG A 41 3.27 -15.93 7.54
CA ARG A 41 3.64 -16.99 8.50
C ARG A 41 2.47 -17.43 9.38
N ARG A 42 1.56 -16.52 9.72
CA ARG A 42 0.37 -16.83 10.52
C ARG A 42 -0.68 -17.60 9.72
N LYS A 43 -0.78 -17.38 8.40
CA LYS A 43 -1.66 -18.14 7.50
C LYS A 43 -1.38 -19.64 7.59
N ALA A 44 -0.10 -20.04 7.68
CA ALA A 44 0.31 -21.44 7.86
C ALA A 44 -0.24 -22.11 9.14
N LEU A 45 -0.72 -21.34 10.12
CA LEU A 45 -1.34 -21.87 11.34
C LEU A 45 -2.83 -22.20 11.17
N LEU A 46 -3.47 -21.69 10.13
CA LEU A 46 -4.90 -21.88 9.87
C LEU A 46 -5.10 -23.01 8.85
N PRO A 47 -5.96 -23.99 9.12
CA PRO A 47 -6.34 -24.96 8.10
C PRO A 47 -7.21 -24.33 7.02
N ASP A 48 -7.06 -24.84 5.80
CA ASP A 48 -8.11 -24.74 4.80
C ASP A 48 -9.22 -25.73 5.16
N VAL A 49 -10.45 -25.23 5.31
CA VAL A 49 -11.63 -26.02 5.65
C VAL A 49 -12.58 -26.04 4.46
N SER A 50 -12.89 -27.23 3.96
CA SER A 50 -13.85 -27.46 2.89
C SER A 50 -15.00 -28.32 3.40
N LEU A 51 -16.23 -27.96 3.02
CA LEU A 51 -17.44 -28.72 3.31
C LEU A 51 -18.04 -29.21 1.98
N GLY A 52 -18.06 -30.51 1.77
CA GLY A 52 -18.76 -31.16 0.67
C GLY A 52 -20.16 -31.60 1.08
N LEU A 53 -21.13 -31.40 0.19
CA LEU A 53 -22.50 -31.89 0.31
C LEU A 53 -22.86 -32.59 -0.98
N ASP A 54 -22.98 -33.91 -0.92
CA ASP A 54 -23.33 -34.74 -2.05
C ASP A 54 -24.68 -35.40 -1.79
N ARG A 55 -25.56 -35.35 -2.78
CA ARG A 55 -26.81 -36.10 -2.76
C ARG A 55 -26.76 -37.17 -3.84
N TYR A 56 -26.75 -38.41 -3.40
CA TYR A 56 -26.78 -39.55 -4.27
C TYR A 56 -28.20 -40.10 -4.34
N VAL A 57 -28.75 -40.10 -5.54
CA VAL A 57 -30.07 -40.65 -5.84
C VAL A 57 -29.90 -41.71 -6.92
N ILE A 58 -30.10 -42.98 -6.57
CA ILE A 58 -30.24 -44.05 -7.56
C ILE A 58 -31.72 -44.43 -7.65
N ASP A 59 -32.24 -44.56 -8.86
CA ASP A 59 -33.54 -45.18 -9.16
C ASP A 59 -34.71 -44.65 -8.31
N LEU A 60 -34.91 -43.32 -8.36
CA LEU A 60 -35.91 -42.57 -7.58
C LEU A 60 -37.27 -43.28 -7.47
N TYR A 61 -37.79 -43.79 -8.59
CA TYR A 61 -38.87 -44.77 -8.62
C TYR A 61 -38.62 -45.76 -9.76
N HIS A 62 -38.57 -47.05 -9.43
CA HIS A 62 -38.48 -48.11 -10.43
C HIS A 62 -39.51 -49.20 -10.14
N TRP A 63 -39.91 -49.91 -11.19
CA TRP A 63 -40.69 -51.13 -11.05
C TRP A 63 -39.73 -52.26 -10.68
N ASP A 64 -40.18 -53.18 -9.83
CA ASP A 64 -39.46 -54.42 -9.55
C ASP A 64 -39.11 -55.10 -10.90
N ALA A 65 -37.89 -55.60 -11.08
CA ALA A 65 -37.45 -56.27 -12.32
C ALA A 65 -37.43 -57.80 -12.18
N GLY A 66 -38.00 -58.34 -11.09
CA GLY A 66 -38.16 -59.76 -10.85
C GLY A 66 -39.16 -60.45 -11.80
N GLN A 67 -39.41 -61.74 -11.56
CA GLN A 67 -40.26 -62.55 -12.45
C GLN A 67 -41.75 -62.17 -12.47
N ASN A 68 -42.21 -61.29 -11.56
CA ASN A 68 -43.59 -60.80 -11.55
C ASN A 68 -43.66 -59.35 -11.02
N PRO A 69 -43.45 -58.35 -11.88
CA PRO A 69 -43.24 -56.97 -11.46
C PRO A 69 -44.56 -56.21 -11.26
N ASP A 70 -44.98 -56.00 -10.00
CA ASP A 70 -46.26 -55.34 -9.69
C ASP A 70 -46.19 -54.27 -8.58
N VAL A 71 -44.98 -53.95 -8.09
CA VAL A 71 -44.78 -52.99 -6.98
C VAL A 71 -43.79 -51.90 -7.40
N LEU A 72 -44.19 -50.64 -7.20
CA LEU A 72 -43.33 -49.46 -7.37
C LEU A 72 -42.41 -49.33 -6.15
N GLN A 73 -41.10 -49.36 -6.38
CA GLN A 73 -40.09 -49.24 -5.32
C GLN A 73 -39.40 -47.87 -5.43
N LYS A 74 -39.14 -47.25 -4.28
CA LYS A 74 -38.37 -46.02 -4.18
C LYS A 74 -36.91 -46.40 -3.94
N GLY A 75 -36.02 -45.99 -4.84
CA GLY A 75 -34.59 -46.22 -4.70
C GLY A 75 -33.95 -45.37 -3.60
N ASP A 76 -32.66 -45.63 -3.35
CA ASP A 76 -31.91 -45.01 -2.28
C ASP A 76 -31.67 -43.51 -2.56
N ASP A 77 -32.04 -42.69 -1.59
CA ASP A 77 -31.83 -41.24 -1.57
C ASP A 77 -30.97 -40.92 -0.34
N VAL A 78 -29.67 -40.81 -0.57
CA VAL A 78 -28.67 -40.61 0.48
C VAL A 78 -28.05 -39.24 0.31
N VAL A 79 -28.11 -38.44 1.37
CA VAL A 79 -27.34 -37.19 1.47
C VAL A 79 -26.10 -37.48 2.30
N SER A 80 -24.94 -37.36 1.68
CA SER A 80 -23.63 -37.43 2.34
C SER A 80 -23.04 -36.04 2.48
N TRP A 81 -22.31 -35.84 3.56
CA TRP A 81 -21.53 -34.63 3.78
C TRP A 81 -20.14 -35.01 4.27
N ASP A 82 -19.15 -34.24 3.88
CA ASP A 82 -17.77 -34.39 4.32
C ASP A 82 -17.21 -33.03 4.73
N VAL A 83 -16.37 -33.03 5.77
CA VAL A 83 -15.57 -31.87 6.15
C VAL A 83 -14.12 -32.26 5.99
N THR A 84 -13.43 -31.59 5.09
CA THR A 84 -12.00 -31.77 4.85
C THR A 84 -11.24 -30.59 5.44
N MET A 85 -10.25 -30.88 6.28
CA MET A 85 -9.34 -29.89 6.84
C MET A 85 -7.92 -30.20 6.36
N SER A 86 -7.26 -29.20 5.76
CA SER A 86 -5.91 -29.31 5.20
C SER A 86 -5.00 -28.28 5.84
N TRP A 87 -3.79 -28.70 6.24
CA TRP A 87 -2.75 -27.80 6.76
C TRP A 87 -1.51 -27.86 5.88
N ASP A 88 -1.01 -26.70 5.46
CA ASP A 88 0.31 -26.58 4.85
C ASP A 88 1.32 -26.06 5.88
N LEU A 89 1.96 -26.99 6.60
CA LEU A 89 3.00 -26.64 7.57
C LEU A 89 4.33 -26.25 6.91
N GLY A 90 4.49 -26.48 5.60
CA GLY A 90 5.64 -26.04 4.82
C GLY A 90 5.72 -24.52 4.75
N ASP A 91 4.56 -23.86 4.65
CA ASP A 91 4.42 -22.40 4.67
C ASP A 91 4.91 -21.76 5.99
N LEU A 92 5.11 -22.54 7.06
CA LEU A 92 5.73 -22.07 8.32
C LEU A 92 7.25 -21.84 8.17
N ILE A 93 7.92 -22.65 7.34
CA ILE A 93 9.37 -22.58 7.08
C ILE A 93 9.64 -21.75 5.83
N TRP A 94 8.88 -21.97 4.76
CA TRP A 94 9.00 -21.27 3.49
C TRP A 94 7.61 -21.05 2.89
N SER A 95 7.14 -19.81 2.90
CA SER A 95 5.83 -19.46 2.37
C SER A 95 5.83 -19.52 0.84
N SER A 96 4.85 -20.18 0.25
CA SER A 96 4.54 -20.13 -1.18
C SER A 96 4.37 -18.70 -1.71
N ASP A 97 3.94 -17.77 -0.86
CA ASP A 97 3.75 -16.35 -1.19
C ASP A 97 5.07 -15.55 -1.20
N GLN A 98 6.20 -16.14 -0.78
CA GLN A 98 7.47 -15.43 -0.57
C GLN A 98 8.00 -14.72 -1.82
N THR A 99 7.95 -15.35 -2.99
CA THR A 99 8.38 -14.72 -4.25
C THR A 99 7.55 -13.47 -4.57
N SER A 100 6.23 -13.54 -4.30
CA SER A 100 5.32 -12.42 -4.54
C SER A 100 5.55 -11.28 -3.54
N ILE A 101 5.78 -11.61 -2.26
CA ILE A 101 6.10 -10.66 -1.20
C ILE A 101 7.43 -9.97 -1.49
N ASP A 102 8.45 -10.71 -1.90
CA ASP A 102 9.76 -10.15 -2.22
C ASP A 102 9.69 -9.20 -3.41
N THR A 103 8.93 -9.55 -4.45
CA THR A 103 8.70 -8.66 -5.60
C THR A 103 7.99 -7.37 -5.19
N ARG A 104 6.90 -7.46 -4.42
CA ARG A 104 6.17 -6.29 -3.91
C ARG A 104 7.04 -5.45 -2.98
N SER A 105 7.83 -6.08 -2.12
CA SER A 105 8.75 -5.39 -1.20
C SER A 105 9.79 -4.58 -1.95
N ARG A 106 10.36 -5.14 -3.02
CA ARG A 106 11.31 -4.43 -3.89
C ARG A 106 10.67 -3.22 -4.55
N LEU A 107 9.46 -3.37 -5.11
CA LEU A 107 8.73 -2.26 -5.76
C LEU A 107 8.39 -1.14 -4.75
N MET A 108 7.98 -1.49 -3.52
CA MET A 108 7.72 -0.51 -2.47
C MET A 108 8.98 0.23 -2.05
N VAL A 109 10.11 -0.47 -1.90
CA VAL A 109 11.41 0.16 -1.58
C VAL A 109 11.83 1.12 -2.69
N GLN A 110 11.72 0.68 -3.96
CA GLN A 110 12.02 1.54 -5.11
C GLN A 110 11.14 2.79 -5.13
N LEU A 111 9.82 2.63 -4.99
CA LEU A 111 8.89 3.77 -4.95
C LEU A 111 9.21 4.72 -3.79
N ARG A 112 9.55 4.19 -2.61
CA ARG A 112 9.94 5.02 -1.47
C ARG A 112 11.21 5.81 -1.78
N ASP A 113 12.24 5.16 -2.30
CA ASP A 113 13.50 5.80 -2.61
C ASP A 113 13.31 6.89 -3.70
N ASP A 114 12.51 6.62 -4.73
CA ASP A 114 12.14 7.60 -5.76
C ASP A 114 11.40 8.82 -5.19
N ILE A 115 10.43 8.62 -4.29
CA ILE A 115 9.70 9.70 -3.61
C ILE A 115 10.64 10.54 -2.75
N LEU A 116 11.50 9.89 -1.96
CA LEU A 116 12.43 10.57 -1.07
C LEU A 116 13.45 11.41 -1.83
N ASP A 117 13.96 10.90 -2.96
CA ASP A 117 14.88 11.62 -3.82
C ASP A 117 14.20 12.85 -4.46
N GLU A 118 12.98 12.70 -4.96
CA GLU A 118 12.23 13.80 -5.57
C GLU A 118 11.90 14.90 -4.54
N ILE A 119 11.42 14.53 -3.35
CA ILE A 119 11.16 15.49 -2.27
C ILE A 119 12.43 16.23 -1.86
N THR A 120 13.54 15.50 -1.70
CA THR A 120 14.81 16.09 -1.31
C THR A 120 15.27 17.10 -2.35
N ARG A 121 15.22 16.74 -3.62
CA ARG A 121 15.58 17.63 -4.72
C ARG A 121 14.69 18.87 -4.76
N THR A 122 13.38 18.69 -4.79
CA THR A 122 12.38 19.77 -4.90
C THR A 122 12.45 20.71 -3.70
N TYR A 123 12.60 20.18 -2.48
CA TYR A 123 12.77 20.96 -1.26
C TYR A 123 14.00 21.86 -1.30
N PHE A 124 15.16 21.30 -1.66
CA PHE A 124 16.39 22.09 -1.70
C PHE A 124 16.46 23.03 -2.90
N GLU A 125 15.82 22.69 -4.03
CA GLU A 125 15.65 23.61 -5.15
C GLU A 125 14.82 24.84 -4.73
N ARG A 126 13.70 24.61 -4.04
CA ARG A 126 12.86 25.69 -3.48
C ARG A 126 13.67 26.54 -2.51
N ARG A 127 14.37 25.90 -1.56
CA ARG A 127 15.17 26.60 -0.56
C ARG A 127 16.28 27.45 -1.19
N ARG A 128 16.92 26.95 -2.25
CA ARG A 128 17.94 27.71 -2.99
C ARG A 128 17.36 28.98 -3.61
N LEU A 129 16.21 28.88 -4.28
CA LEU A 129 15.54 30.03 -4.89
C LEU A 129 15.09 31.06 -3.85
N GLN A 130 14.59 30.60 -2.70
CA GLN A 130 14.24 31.50 -1.59
C GLN A 130 15.46 32.26 -1.06
N ILE A 131 16.59 31.58 -0.88
CA ILE A 131 17.85 32.21 -0.43
C ILE A 131 18.37 33.19 -1.49
N GLU A 132 18.32 32.80 -2.77
CA GLU A 132 18.75 33.63 -3.90
C GLU A 132 17.94 34.92 -3.98
N SER A 133 16.61 34.83 -3.88
CA SER A 133 15.71 35.98 -3.86
C SER A 133 15.99 36.95 -2.71
N ARG A 134 16.45 36.45 -1.55
CA ARG A 134 16.79 37.26 -0.37
C ARG A 134 18.17 37.91 -0.47
N LEU A 135 19.17 37.18 -0.96
CA LEU A 135 20.55 37.66 -1.06
C LEU A 135 20.77 38.60 -2.25
N SER A 136 20.11 38.30 -3.37
CA SER A 136 20.28 39.00 -4.65
C SER A 136 18.91 39.29 -5.26
N PRO A 137 18.12 40.21 -4.68
CA PRO A 137 16.80 40.52 -5.20
C PRO A 137 16.90 41.08 -6.62
N SER A 138 16.21 40.45 -7.57
CA SER A 138 16.18 40.89 -8.96
C SER A 138 15.62 42.31 -9.06
N HIS A 139 16.35 43.20 -9.75
CA HIS A 139 15.88 44.57 -10.00
C HIS A 139 14.80 44.64 -11.09
N GLU A 140 14.66 43.59 -11.90
CA GLU A 140 13.63 43.45 -12.92
C GLU A 140 12.39 42.74 -12.38
N LEU A 141 11.23 43.39 -12.50
CA LEU A 141 9.94 42.87 -12.02
C LEU A 141 9.57 41.52 -12.65
N LYS A 142 9.96 41.29 -13.91
CA LYS A 142 9.67 40.04 -14.60
C LYS A 142 10.40 38.86 -13.96
N ASP A 143 11.65 39.07 -13.58
CA ASP A 143 12.49 38.01 -13.00
C ASP A 143 12.07 37.70 -11.57
N SER A 144 11.67 38.71 -10.78
CA SER A 144 11.14 38.48 -9.43
C SER A 144 9.82 37.71 -9.46
N ILE A 145 8.90 38.04 -10.37
CA ILE A 145 7.66 37.27 -10.57
C ILE A 145 7.97 35.84 -11.02
N GLY A 146 8.94 35.65 -11.92
CA GLY A 146 9.33 34.32 -12.39
C GLY A 146 9.90 33.43 -11.28
N GLN A 147 10.75 33.99 -10.41
CA GLN A 147 11.28 33.29 -9.23
C GLN A 147 10.16 32.90 -8.26
N GLU A 148 9.24 33.83 -7.99
CA GLU A 148 8.10 33.58 -7.10
C GLU A 148 7.19 32.47 -7.63
N LEU A 149 6.86 32.50 -8.92
CA LEU A 149 6.07 31.43 -9.56
C LEU A 149 6.77 30.07 -9.49
N ARG A 150 8.11 30.04 -9.63
CA ARG A 150 8.87 28.79 -9.49
C ARG A 150 8.85 28.26 -8.06
N ILE A 151 8.90 29.14 -7.05
CA ILE A 151 8.76 28.74 -5.64
C ILE A 151 7.35 28.16 -5.40
N GLN A 152 6.31 28.77 -5.97
CA GLN A 152 4.94 28.27 -5.88
C GLN A 152 4.77 26.91 -6.56
N GLU A 153 5.35 26.72 -7.76
CA GLU A 153 5.38 25.45 -8.47
C GLU A 153 6.03 24.34 -7.61
N LEU A 154 7.23 24.59 -7.09
CA LEU A 154 7.93 23.62 -6.23
C LEU A 154 7.17 23.33 -4.93
N THR A 155 6.44 24.31 -4.40
CA THR A 155 5.57 24.12 -3.23
C THR A 155 4.41 23.18 -3.60
N ALA A 156 3.78 23.37 -4.76
CA ALA A 156 2.72 22.49 -5.25
C ALA A 156 3.22 21.06 -5.52
N ASP A 157 4.45 20.90 -6.03
CA ASP A 157 5.08 19.60 -6.24
C ASP A 157 5.30 18.86 -4.91
N LEU A 158 5.77 19.57 -3.87
CA LEU A 158 5.89 19.00 -2.52
C LEU A 158 4.53 18.61 -1.94
N ASP A 159 3.50 19.42 -2.14
CA ASP A 159 2.14 19.09 -1.69
C ASP A 159 1.55 17.90 -2.43
N ALA A 160 1.83 17.74 -3.73
CA ALA A 160 1.38 16.60 -4.50
C ALA A 160 1.96 15.28 -3.96
N LEU A 161 3.20 15.31 -3.47
CA LEU A 161 3.89 14.16 -2.89
C LEU A 161 3.56 13.92 -1.41
N THR A 162 2.97 14.90 -0.72
CA THR A 162 2.68 14.83 0.73
C THR A 162 1.20 14.93 1.08
N GLY A 163 0.31 14.99 0.08
CA GLY A 163 -1.14 15.14 0.30
C GLY A 163 -1.55 16.51 0.86
N GLY A 164 -0.78 17.56 0.58
CA GLY A 164 -1.03 18.93 1.06
C GLY A 164 -0.51 19.24 2.47
N TYR A 165 0.29 18.33 3.05
CA TYR A 165 0.88 18.55 4.38
C TYR A 165 1.81 19.77 4.41
N PHE A 166 2.58 20.00 3.34
CA PHE A 166 3.59 21.05 3.31
C PHE A 166 2.95 22.44 3.41
N SER A 167 1.95 22.74 2.57
CA SER A 167 1.20 24.00 2.65
C SER A 167 0.44 24.18 3.96
N GLN A 168 -0.09 23.10 4.55
CA GLN A 168 -0.77 23.18 5.84
C GLN A 168 0.18 23.58 6.97
N GLN A 169 1.43 23.09 6.96
CA GLN A 169 2.43 23.48 7.93
C GLN A 169 2.92 24.91 7.72
N LEU A 170 3.09 25.35 6.47
CA LEU A 170 3.42 26.75 6.17
C LEU A 170 2.37 27.71 6.74
N ALA A 171 1.08 27.41 6.56
CA ALA A 171 -0.01 28.24 7.08
C ALA A 171 -0.11 28.27 8.62
N GLN A 172 0.48 27.31 9.33
CA GLN A 172 0.54 27.29 10.79
C GLN A 172 1.76 28.03 11.37
N GLY A 173 2.79 28.23 10.53
CA GLY A 173 4.03 28.93 10.90
C GLY A 173 4.02 30.44 10.60
N GLU A 174 3.04 30.95 9.86
CA GLU A 174 2.77 32.39 9.63
C GLU A 174 1.97 33.02 10.79
#